data_AF-A0A6P8BCJ2-F1
#
_entry.id   AF-A0A6P8BCJ2-F1
#
_cell.length_a   1.000
_cell.length_b   1.000
_cell.length_c   1.000
_cell.angle_alpha   90.00
_cell.angle_beta   90.00
_cell.angle_gamma   90.00
#
_symmetry.space_group_name_H-M   'P 1'
#
loop_
_entity.id
_entity.type
_entity.pdbx_description
1 polymer ?
#
loop_
_entity_poly.entity_id
_entity_poly.type
_entity_poly.pdbx_seq_one_letter_code
_entity_poly.pdbx_strand_id
1 'polypeptide(L)'
;MSIDNSEDTISCRSRQARQRLADIINYLTNIEAQPSSAQEVNISSSNVEDVLGKFDMWAGNLGALRSPETKLSLDQRLAIDPEIRGQICVDWDELLETLDELTSALQAGDYDKQEDDFSQDSHDEAEESASDEEKI
;
A
#
# COMPACT_ATOMS: atom_id res chain seq x y z
N MET A 1 -7.14 -2.21 34.06
CA MET A 1 -6.24 -3.15 33.38
C MET A 1 -5.90 -2.53 32.04
N SER A 2 -4.72 -1.94 31.93
CA SER A 2 -4.25 -1.34 30.67
C SER A 2 -3.62 -2.46 29.87
N ILE A 3 -4.33 -2.95 28.86
CA ILE A 3 -3.72 -3.79 27.84
C ILE A 3 -2.83 -2.86 27.04
N ASP A 4 -1.58 -3.27 26.89
CA ASP A 4 -0.53 -2.57 26.17
C ASP A 4 -0.92 -2.56 24.68
N ASN A 5 -1.75 -1.59 24.28
CA ASN A 5 -2.30 -1.40 22.93
C ASN A 5 -1.24 -0.97 21.89
N SER A 6 0.05 -1.26 22.12
CA SER A 6 1.11 -0.78 21.21
C SER A 6 1.00 -1.40 19.81
N GLU A 7 0.45 -2.62 19.72
CA GLU A 7 0.33 -3.37 18.48
C GLU A 7 -0.86 -2.94 17.61
N ASP A 8 -1.92 -2.38 18.19
CA ASP A 8 -3.13 -2.00 17.46
C ASP A 8 -3.14 -0.52 17.05
N THR A 9 -1.98 -0.01 16.64
CA THR A 9 -1.83 1.39 16.21
C THR A 9 -1.52 1.48 14.73
N ILE A 10 -1.94 2.59 14.11
CA ILE A 10 -1.56 2.89 12.73
C ILE A 10 -0.04 3.00 12.66
N SER A 11 0.59 3.57 13.69
CA SER A 11 2.05 3.62 13.75
C SER A 11 2.75 2.27 13.79
N CYS A 12 2.19 1.28 14.49
CA CYS A 12 2.74 -0.07 14.48
C CYS A 12 2.66 -0.66 13.07
N ARG A 13 1.46 -0.66 12.47
CA ARG A 13 1.22 -1.23 11.14
C ARG A 13 2.04 -0.56 10.04
N SER A 14 2.14 0.78 10.06
CA SER A 14 2.98 1.51 9.11
C SER A 14 4.46 1.12 9.21
N ARG A 15 4.98 0.86 10.42
CA ARG A 15 6.36 0.38 10.60
C ARG A 15 6.54 -1.05 10.09
N GLN A 16 5.53 -1.90 10.31
CA GLN A 16 5.56 -3.27 9.78
C GLN A 16 5.58 -3.27 8.25
N ALA A 17 4.70 -2.50 7.61
CA ALA A 17 4.65 -2.41 6.14
C ALA A 17 5.99 -1.90 5.57
N ARG A 18 6.56 -0.87 6.21
CA ARG A 18 7.90 -0.38 5.87
C ARG A 18 8.98 -1.46 5.97
N GLN A 19 8.92 -2.28 7.02
CA GLN A 19 9.87 -3.36 7.24
C GLN A 19 9.70 -4.46 6.17
N ARG A 20 8.47 -4.88 5.85
CA ARG A 20 8.21 -5.88 4.80
C ARG A 20 8.72 -5.42 3.43
N LEU A 21 8.50 -4.16 3.06
CA LEU A 21 9.05 -3.58 1.84
C LEU A 21 10.58 -3.62 1.83
N ALA A 22 11.23 -3.26 2.94
CA ALA A 22 12.69 -3.34 3.07
C ALA A 22 13.20 -4.79 2.97
N ASP A 23 12.48 -5.76 3.53
CA ASP A 23 12.83 -7.17 3.47
C ASP A 23 12.72 -7.71 2.03
N ILE A 24 11.69 -7.31 1.29
CA ILE A 24 11.53 -7.64 -0.14
C ILE A 24 12.70 -7.04 -0.96
N ILE A 25 13.07 -5.78 -0.73
CA ILE A 25 14.23 -5.15 -1.41
C ILE A 25 15.50 -5.96 -1.16
N ASN A 26 15.76 -6.33 0.10
CA ASN A 26 16.92 -7.14 0.45
C ASN A 26 16.91 -8.50 -0.24
N TYR A 27 15.74 -9.14 -0.32
CA TYR A 27 15.58 -10.43 -1.00
C TYR A 27 15.87 -10.32 -2.50
N LEU A 28 15.25 -9.35 -3.19
CA LEU A 28 15.46 -9.13 -4.62
C LEU A 28 16.90 -8.78 -4.95
N THR A 29 17.53 -7.89 -4.16
CA THR A 29 18.94 -7.52 -4.32
C THR A 29 19.86 -8.74 -4.22
N ASN A 30 19.56 -9.66 -3.29
CA ASN A 30 20.34 -10.88 -3.12
C ASN A 30 20.18 -11.84 -4.31
N ILE A 31 19.00 -11.91 -4.93
CA ILE A 31 18.78 -12.71 -6.15
C ILE A 31 19.47 -12.08 -7.35
N GLU A 32 19.31 -10.78 -7.56
CA GLU A 32 19.91 -10.04 -8.67
C GLU A 32 21.45 -10.15 -8.68
N ALA A 33 22.06 -10.28 -7.49
CA ALA A 33 23.50 -10.48 -7.35
C ALA A 33 23.99 -11.90 -7.74
N GLN A 34 23.10 -12.89 -7.90
CA GLN A 34 23.47 -14.27 -8.23
C GLN A 34 23.53 -14.48 -9.75
N PRO A 35 24.69 -14.87 -10.32
CA PRO A 35 24.87 -15.02 -11.77
C PRO A 35 24.20 -16.25 -12.38
N SER A 36 23.49 -17.07 -11.60
CA SER A 36 22.91 -18.37 -12.02
C SER A 36 21.40 -18.48 -11.82
N SER A 37 20.75 -17.52 -11.17
CA SER A 37 19.29 -17.43 -11.14
C SER A 37 18.83 -16.71 -12.39
N ALA A 38 18.69 -17.46 -13.50
CA ALA A 38 17.87 -17.06 -14.64
C ALA A 38 16.37 -17.12 -14.26
N GLN A 39 16.05 -16.62 -13.08
CA GLN A 39 14.71 -16.52 -12.57
C GLN A 39 14.22 -15.16 -13.03
N GLU A 40 13.43 -15.14 -14.11
CA GLU A 40 12.82 -13.92 -14.66
C GLU A 40 11.78 -13.39 -13.67
N VAL A 41 12.23 -12.83 -12.56
CA VAL A 41 11.37 -12.09 -11.64
C VAL A 41 11.08 -10.75 -12.32
N ASN A 42 9.82 -10.52 -12.69
CA ASN A 42 9.38 -9.29 -13.35
C ASN A 42 9.39 -8.05 -12.41
N ILE A 43 9.76 -8.25 -11.14
CA ILE A 43 9.86 -7.23 -10.10
C ILE A 43 11.33 -7.03 -9.77
N SER A 44 11.86 -5.83 -10.04
CA SER A 44 13.23 -5.48 -9.64
C SER A 44 13.28 -4.86 -8.25
N SER A 45 14.43 -4.98 -7.58
CA SER A 45 14.71 -4.32 -6.30
C SER A 45 14.42 -2.82 -6.37
N SER A 46 14.83 -2.17 -7.47
CA SER A 46 14.62 -0.74 -7.72
C SER A 46 13.15 -0.31 -7.76
N ASN A 47 12.24 -1.17 -8.27
CA ASN A 47 10.82 -0.84 -8.29
C ASN A 47 10.23 -0.83 -6.88
N VAL A 48 10.68 -1.73 -6.01
CA VAL A 48 10.23 -1.79 -4.62
C VAL A 48 10.85 -0.65 -3.79
N GLU A 49 12.09 -0.24 -4.09
CA GLU A 49 12.71 0.96 -3.51
C GLU A 49 11.89 2.23 -3.79
N ASP A 50 11.43 2.40 -5.03
CA ASP A 50 10.57 3.53 -5.41
C ASP A 50 9.24 3.52 -4.64
N VAL A 51 8.64 2.34 -4.45
CA VAL A 51 7.41 2.17 -3.67
C VAL A 51 7.66 2.51 -2.20
N LEU A 52 8.77 2.03 -1.61
CA LEU A 52 9.15 2.36 -0.24
C LEU A 52 9.40 3.87 -0.06
N GLY A 53 10.01 4.53 -1.04
CA GLY A 53 10.20 5.99 -1.01
C GLY A 53 8.88 6.76 -1.02
N LYS A 54 7.92 6.35 -1.87
CA LYS A 54 6.56 6.93 -1.91
C LYS A 54 5.81 6.69 -0.61
N PHE A 55 5.93 5.47 -0.06
CA PHE A 55 5.37 5.08 1.22
C PHE A 55 5.89 5.95 2.36
N ASP A 56 7.22 6.11 2.48
CA ASP A 56 7.84 6.91 3.52
C ASP A 56 7.41 8.37 3.45
N MET A 57 7.28 8.93 2.25
CA MET A 57 6.78 10.29 2.05
C MET A 57 5.33 10.45 2.52
N TRP A 58 4.44 9.54 2.11
CA TRP A 58 3.04 9.55 2.52
C TRP A 58 2.88 9.35 4.04
N ALA A 59 3.56 8.34 4.60
CA ALA A 59 3.47 8.00 6.00
C ALA A 59 4.08 9.09 6.90
N GLY A 60 5.14 9.75 6.43
CA GLY A 60 5.74 10.90 7.09
C GLY A 60 4.80 12.11 7.13
N ASN A 61 4.19 12.45 5.99
CA ASN A 61 3.28 13.58 5.87
C ASN A 61 2.01 13.42 6.71
N LEU A 62 1.49 12.21 6.83
CA LEU A 62 0.33 11.93 7.69
C LEU A 62 0.68 11.82 9.17
N GLY A 63 1.96 11.67 9.52
CA GLY A 63 2.40 11.36 10.87
C GLY A 63 2.12 9.91 11.27
N ALA A 64 1.97 9.01 10.31
CA ALA A 64 1.72 7.60 10.54
C ALA A 64 2.91 6.90 11.22
N LEU A 65 4.15 7.30 10.94
CA LEU A 65 5.33 6.71 11.60
C LEU A 65 5.63 7.27 13.00
N ARG A 66 4.91 8.30 13.44
CA ARG A 66 5.14 8.98 14.72
C ARG A 66 4.61 8.16 15.88
N SER A 67 5.19 8.34 17.07
CA SER A 67 4.66 7.70 18.28
C SER A 67 3.16 7.99 18.43
N PRO A 68 2.33 6.95 18.69
CA PRO A 68 0.88 7.05 18.72
C PRO A 68 0.36 7.98 19.83
N GLU A 69 1.21 8.35 20.78
CA GLU A 69 0.89 9.27 21.89
C GLU A 69 1.12 10.76 21.52
N THR A 70 1.79 11.03 20.40
CA THR A 70 2.12 12.41 20.01
C THR A 70 0.94 13.08 19.32
N LYS A 71 0.66 14.35 19.62
CA LYS A 71 -0.46 15.10 19.02
C LYS A 71 -0.45 15.16 17.49
N LEU A 72 0.73 15.00 16.90
CA LEU A 72 0.93 15.04 15.46
C LEU A 72 0.94 13.64 14.82
N SER A 73 0.73 12.58 15.60
CA SER A 73 0.54 11.24 15.04
C SER A 73 -0.83 11.12 14.39
N LEU A 74 -0.91 10.26 13.39
CA LEU A 74 -2.18 9.93 12.78
C LEU A 74 -3.13 9.27 13.79
N ASP A 75 -2.60 8.42 14.68
CA ASP A 75 -3.35 7.80 15.79
C ASP A 75 -4.04 8.83 16.71
N GLN A 76 -3.34 9.88 17.18
CA GLN A 76 -3.98 10.91 18.02
C GLN A 76 -4.98 11.75 17.24
N ARG A 77 -4.67 12.09 15.99
CA ARG A 77 -5.54 12.92 15.16
C ARG A 77 -6.86 12.23 14.84
N LEU A 78 -6.84 10.90 14.72
CA LEU A 78 -8.03 10.08 14.50
C LEU A 78 -8.66 9.55 15.79
N ALA A 79 -8.14 9.90 16.97
CA ALA A 79 -8.78 9.49 18.24
C ALA A 79 -10.19 10.07 18.42
N ILE A 80 -10.51 11.17 17.72
CA ILE A 80 -11.85 11.76 17.68
C ILE A 80 -12.81 11.03 16.74
N ASP A 81 -12.28 10.20 15.84
CA ASP A 81 -13.04 9.45 14.83
C ASP A 81 -12.58 7.97 14.81
N PRO A 82 -13.06 7.17 15.78
CA PRO A 82 -12.62 5.79 15.95
C PRO A 82 -13.08 4.86 14.81
N GLU A 83 -14.14 5.23 14.07
CA GLU A 83 -14.63 4.46 12.93
C GLU A 83 -13.67 4.57 11.74
N ILE A 84 -13.28 5.80 11.37
CA ILE A 84 -12.26 6.02 10.33
C ILE A 84 -10.94 5.37 10.73
N ARG A 85 -10.53 5.51 12.00
CA ARG A 85 -9.33 4.84 12.51
C ARG A 85 -9.41 3.33 12.35
N GLY A 86 -10.55 2.74 12.71
CA GLY A 86 -10.81 1.31 12.59
C GLY A 86 -10.68 0.83 11.15
N GLN A 87 -11.33 1.52 10.21
CA GLN A 87 -11.25 1.16 8.80
C GLN A 87 -9.81 1.25 8.28
N ILE A 88 -9.09 2.32 8.60
CA ILE A 88 -7.67 2.45 8.21
C ILE A 88 -6.85 1.27 8.76
N CYS A 89 -7.07 0.85 10.01
CA CYS A 89 -6.38 -0.31 10.56
C CYS A 89 -6.70 -1.61 9.80
N VAL A 90 -7.95 -1.81 9.36
CA VAL A 90 -8.33 -2.96 8.53
C VAL A 90 -7.62 -2.91 7.18
N ASP A 91 -7.65 -1.77 6.50
CA ASP A 91 -6.96 -1.60 5.20
C ASP A 91 -5.45 -1.86 5.32
N TRP A 92 -4.86 -1.49 6.46
CA TRP A 92 -3.47 -1.80 6.77
C TRP A 92 -3.21 -3.29 6.99
N ASP A 93 -4.10 -3.99 7.69
CA ASP A 93 -3.97 -5.42 7.93
C ASP A 93 -4.04 -6.19 6.60
N GLU A 94 -4.94 -5.80 5.70
CA GLU A 94 -5.03 -6.34 4.33
C GLU A 94 -3.75 -6.07 3.51
N LEU A 95 -3.19 -4.86 3.61
CA LEU A 95 -1.91 -4.55 2.96
C LEU A 95 -0.76 -5.40 3.50
N LEU A 96 -0.70 -5.61 4.82
CA LEU A 96 0.32 -6.44 5.44
C LEU A 96 0.20 -7.90 4.98
N GLU A 97 -1.01 -8.44 4.92
CA GLU A 97 -1.26 -9.78 4.39
C GLU A 97 -0.80 -9.89 2.93
N THR A 98 -1.13 -8.90 2.09
CA THR A 98 -0.71 -8.86 0.68
C THR A 98 0.82 -8.83 0.53
N LEU A 99 1.53 -8.07 1.37
CA LEU A 99 3.00 -8.03 1.35
C LEU A 99 3.62 -9.36 1.79
N ASP A 100 2.96 -10.07 2.70
CA ASP A 100 3.41 -11.38 3.18
C ASP A 100 3.22 -12.47 2.12
N GLU A 101 2.08 -12.43 1.44
CA GLU A 101 1.80 -13.28 0.28
C GLU A 101 2.80 -13.03 -0.85
N LEU A 102 3.07 -11.76 -1.18
CA LEU A 102 4.08 -11.40 -2.18
C LEU A 102 5.46 -11.92 -1.80
N THR A 103 5.87 -11.75 -0.54
CA THR A 103 7.15 -12.25 -0.03
C THR A 103 7.23 -13.78 -0.15
N SER A 104 6.14 -14.47 0.17
CA SER A 104 6.05 -15.93 0.06
C SER A 104 6.11 -16.41 -1.39
N ALA A 105 5.40 -15.73 -2.31
CA ALA A 105 5.39 -16.03 -3.73
C ALA A 105 6.78 -15.83 -4.37
N LEU A 106 7.46 -14.73 -4.00
CA LEU A 106 8.84 -14.45 -4.41
C LEU A 106 9.79 -15.56 -3.95
N GLN A 107 9.65 -16.04 -2.71
CA GLN A 107 10.46 -17.13 -2.16
C GLN A 107 10.16 -18.50 -2.77
N ALA A 108 8.90 -18.75 -3.15
CA ALA A 108 8.47 -19.99 -3.79
C ALA A 108 8.82 -20.05 -5.30
N GLY A 109 9.04 -18.90 -5.93
CA GLY A 109 9.28 -18.78 -7.37
C GLY A 109 8.03 -18.95 -8.23
N ASP A 110 6.84 -18.71 -7.67
CA ASP A 110 5.54 -18.89 -8.33
C ASP A 110 4.96 -17.55 -8.78
N TYR A 111 5.67 -16.84 -9.66
CA TYR A 111 5.25 -15.56 -10.24
C TYR A 111 4.60 -15.76 -11.61
N ASP A 112 3.57 -16.59 -11.68
CA ASP A 112 2.85 -16.81 -12.93
C ASP A 112 1.34 -16.80 -12.69
N LYS A 113 0.78 -15.57 -12.64
CA LYS A 113 -0.58 -15.16 -13.04
C LYS A 113 -1.00 -13.89 -12.31
N GLN A 114 -0.86 -12.75 -12.97
CA GLN A 114 -1.91 -11.73 -12.85
C GLN A 114 -2.17 -11.19 -14.24
N GLU A 115 -3.29 -11.65 -14.81
CA GLU A 115 -3.86 -11.09 -16.02
C GLU A 115 -4.23 -9.64 -15.72
N ASP A 116 -3.70 -8.72 -16.52
CA ASP A 116 -4.08 -7.31 -16.55
C ASP A 116 -5.57 -7.18 -16.91
N ASP A 117 -6.46 -7.24 -15.91
CA ASP A 117 -7.85 -6.79 -16.06
C ASP A 117 -8.03 -5.38 -15.48
N PHE A 118 -7.28 -4.44 -16.03
CA PHE A 118 -7.69 -3.04 -16.04
C PHE A 118 -8.19 -2.70 -17.45
N SER A 119 -9.28 -3.35 -17.83
CA SER A 119 -10.11 -2.87 -18.94
C SER A 119 -10.70 -1.52 -18.54
N GLN A 120 -10.01 -0.49 -19.00
CA GLN A 120 -10.38 0.92 -18.99
C GLN A 120 -11.84 1.09 -19.43
N ASP A 121 -12.74 1.33 -18.46
CA ASP A 121 -14.12 1.74 -18.72
C ASP A 121 -14.07 3.11 -19.40
N SER A 122 -14.12 3.07 -20.73
CA SER A 122 -14.19 4.25 -21.58
C SER A 122 -15.52 4.94 -21.31
N HIS A 123 -15.46 6.00 -20.50
CA HIS A 123 -16.54 6.96 -20.29
C HIS A 123 -16.86 7.65 -21.63
N ASP A 124 -17.88 7.14 -22.32
CA ASP A 124 -18.39 7.71 -23.56
C ASP A 124 -19.34 8.86 -23.21
N GLU A 125 -18.77 10.08 -23.13
CA GLU A 125 -19.54 11.32 -23.08
C GLU A 125 -20.11 11.60 -24.47
N ALA A 126 -21.34 11.13 -24.70
CA ALA A 126 -22.15 11.58 -25.82
C ALA A 126 -22.83 12.91 -25.47
N GLU A 127 -22.13 14.00 -25.78
CA GLU A 127 -22.67 15.34 -25.98
C GLU A 127 -23.51 15.42 -27.29
N GLU A 128 -24.43 16.40 -27.34
CA GLU A 128 -25.29 16.83 -28.46
C GLU A 128 -26.46 15.90 -28.87
N SER A 129 -27.70 16.36 -29.12
CA SER A 129 -28.26 17.69 -29.36
C SER A 129 -29.80 17.59 -29.34
N ALA A 130 -30.51 18.65 -28.97
CA ALA A 130 -31.61 19.21 -29.78
C ALA A 130 -32.18 20.49 -29.15
N SER A 131 -32.08 21.55 -29.94
CA SER A 131 -32.52 22.93 -29.76
C SER A 131 -34.03 23.14 -29.63
N ASP A 132 -34.38 24.25 -28.95
CA ASP A 132 -35.36 25.31 -29.30
C ASP A 132 -36.81 24.88 -29.69
N GLU A 133 -37.91 25.52 -29.27
CA GLU A 133 -38.17 26.96 -29.12
C GLU A 133 -39.57 27.11 -28.46
N GLU A 134 -39.71 27.91 -27.39
CA GLU A 134 -41.00 28.32 -26.81
C GLU A 134 -41.13 29.84 -26.89
N LYS A 135 -42.01 30.33 -27.78
CA LYS A 135 -42.57 31.70 -27.89
C LYS A 135 -43.39 31.75 -29.20
N ILE A 136 -44.67 32.12 -29.29
CA ILE A 136 -45.62 32.95 -28.51
C ILE A 136 -47.01 32.36 -28.75
#